data_AF-A0A847CDT7-F1
#
_entry.id   AF-A0A847CDT7-F1
#
_cell.length_a   1.000
_cell.length_b   1.000
_cell.length_c   1.000
_cell.angle_alpha   90.00
_cell.angle_beta   90.00
_cell.angle_gamma   90.00
#
_symmetry.space_group_name_H-M   'P 1'
#
loop_
_entity.id
_entity.type
_entity.pdbx_description
1 polymer ?
#
loop_
_entity_poly.entity_id
_entity_poly.type
_entity_poly.pdbx_seq_one_letter_code
_entity_poly.pdbx_strand_id
1 'polypeptide(L)'
;MSTIKNLIEESRKFRKETVPLTLRIPQDLNDFIEEFAGQLSLSKQETMLNLLEEGVSIAKEELKKLDTIDEKLEHYNYHLLNTNKGNNYSDHEWMFTKGYAAAFYDPWKFNIDRIKKGDRVFLYENGIGIIAMGIGTGKTISIDYEGKKDECHYQELQEYKVLSKAMPSSEIKKTLNRNVVFLRTMSGVPNGKLLYDVILKDFM
;
A
#
# COMPACT_ATOMS: atom_id res chain seq x y z
N MET A 1 22.51 -19.28 -34.11
CA MET A 1 21.39 -19.88 -33.35
C MET A 1 20.31 -18.83 -33.21
N SER A 2 19.05 -19.18 -33.50
CA SER A 2 17.95 -18.23 -33.76
C SER A 2 17.61 -17.36 -32.54
N THR A 3 17.91 -16.07 -32.65
CA THR A 3 17.68 -15.00 -31.67
C THR A 3 16.24 -14.93 -31.16
N ILE A 4 15.28 -15.35 -31.99
CA ILE A 4 13.85 -15.37 -31.66
C ILE A 4 13.53 -16.42 -30.60
N LYS A 5 14.22 -17.57 -30.61
CA LYS A 5 13.96 -18.64 -29.65
C LYS A 5 14.34 -18.22 -28.23
N ASN A 6 15.47 -17.53 -28.09
CA ASN A 6 15.92 -16.96 -26.82
C ASN A 6 14.96 -15.86 -26.32
N LEU A 7 14.47 -14.99 -27.21
CA LEU A 7 13.49 -13.96 -26.84
C LEU A 7 12.17 -14.56 -26.34
N ILE A 8 11.72 -15.68 -26.93
CA ILE A 8 10.53 -16.42 -26.47
C ILE A 8 10.79 -17.06 -25.10
N GLU A 9 11.96 -17.63 -24.86
CA GLU A 9 12.32 -18.22 -23.57
C GLU A 9 12.47 -17.18 -22.46
N GLU A 10 13.02 -16.00 -22.77
CA GLU A 10 13.11 -14.86 -21.85
C GLU A 10 11.73 -14.24 -21.55
N SER A 11 10.80 -14.24 -22.51
CA SER A 11 9.44 -13.74 -22.32
C SER A 11 8.62 -14.53 -21.30
N ARG A 12 9.03 -15.77 -20.99
CA ARG A 12 8.40 -16.63 -19.98
C ARG A 12 8.90 -16.34 -18.57
N LYS A 13 9.96 -15.55 -18.39
CA LYS A 13 10.37 -15.05 -17.08
C LYS A 13 9.39 -13.95 -16.65
N PHE A 14 9.00 -13.97 -15.37
CA PHE A 14 8.01 -13.08 -14.75
C PHE A 14 8.23 -11.62 -15.19
N ARG A 15 7.43 -11.12 -16.13
CA ARG A 15 7.47 -9.71 -16.52
C ARG A 15 6.74 -8.91 -15.44
N LYS A 16 7.41 -7.92 -14.85
CA LYS A 16 6.72 -6.92 -14.04
C LYS A 16 5.59 -6.33 -14.89
N GLU A 17 4.38 -6.29 -14.36
CA GLU A 17 3.26 -5.64 -15.03
C GLU A 17 3.61 -4.15 -15.20
N THR A 18 3.49 -3.67 -16.43
CA THR A 18 3.76 -2.26 -16.77
C THR A 18 2.48 -1.64 -17.30
N VAL A 19 2.26 -0.37 -16.95
CA VAL A 19 1.09 0.39 -17.37
C VAL A 19 1.58 1.60 -18.18
N PRO A 20 1.00 1.89 -19.36
CA PRO A 20 1.40 3.05 -20.14
C PRO A 20 1.05 4.36 -19.39
N LEU A 21 2.00 5.29 -19.36
CA LEU A 21 1.83 6.61 -18.74
C LEU A 21 2.19 7.70 -19.74
N THR A 22 1.28 8.66 -19.95
CA THR A 22 1.55 9.87 -20.75
C THR A 22 1.76 11.05 -19.81
N LEU A 23 2.91 11.72 -19.93
CA LEU A 23 3.27 12.87 -19.10
C LEU A 23 3.42 14.12 -19.96
N ARG A 24 2.90 15.25 -19.46
CA ARG A 24 3.31 16.57 -19.92
C ARG A 24 4.31 17.12 -18.91
N ILE A 25 5.51 17.41 -19.37
CA ILE A 25 6.59 17.94 -18.54
C ILE A 25 7.00 19.33 -19.04
N PRO A 26 7.52 20.20 -18.16
CA PRO A 26 8.15 21.45 -18.56
C PRO A 26 9.29 21.23 -19.56
N GLN A 27 9.49 22.19 -20.47
CA GLN A 27 10.48 22.09 -21.55
C GLN A 27 11.92 22.00 -21.01
N ASP A 28 12.25 22.79 -19.99
CA ASP A 28 13.55 22.76 -19.31
C ASP A 28 13.86 21.39 -18.70
N LEU A 29 12.86 20.76 -18.07
CA LEU A 29 13.01 19.40 -17.54
C LEU A 29 13.21 18.36 -18.67
N ASN A 30 12.49 18.53 -19.78
CA ASN A 30 12.64 17.69 -20.96
C ASN A 30 14.06 17.74 -21.53
N ASP A 31 14.58 18.96 -21.69
CA ASP A 31 15.89 19.21 -22.27
C ASP A 31 17.01 18.62 -21.39
N PHE A 32 16.88 18.79 -20.07
CA PHE A 32 17.80 18.17 -19.10
C PHE A 32 17.82 16.64 -19.23
N ILE A 33 16.63 16.00 -19.31
CA ILE A 33 16.55 14.54 -19.42
C ILE A 33 17.17 14.06 -20.73
N GLU A 34 16.97 14.77 -21.84
CA GLU A 34 17.56 14.42 -23.14
C GLU A 34 19.08 14.53 -23.11
N GLU A 35 19.64 15.61 -22.56
CA GLU A 35 21.08 15.77 -22.42
C GLU A 35 21.68 14.70 -21.50
N PHE A 36 21.05 14.44 -20.36
CA PHE A 36 21.49 13.44 -19.40
C PHE A 36 21.43 12.01 -19.97
N ALA A 37 20.38 11.69 -20.73
CA ALA A 37 20.27 10.43 -21.45
C ALA A 37 21.42 10.26 -22.46
N GLY A 38 21.76 11.34 -23.18
CA GLY A 38 22.91 11.38 -24.09
C GLY A 38 24.23 11.10 -23.39
N GLN A 39 24.45 11.67 -22.20
CA GLN A 39 25.66 11.42 -21.40
C GLN A 39 25.76 9.96 -20.92
N LEU A 40 24.64 9.36 -20.50
CA LEU A 40 24.58 7.99 -20.01
C LEU A 40 24.51 6.94 -21.15
N SER A 41 24.37 7.38 -22.40
CA SER A 41 24.10 6.51 -23.56
C SER A 41 22.85 5.63 -23.38
N LEU A 42 21.82 6.16 -22.71
CA LEU A 42 20.55 5.48 -22.47
C LEU A 42 19.45 6.12 -23.33
N SER A 43 18.33 5.41 -23.49
CA SER A 43 17.15 6.02 -24.08
C SER A 43 16.52 7.02 -23.10
N LYS A 44 15.89 8.08 -23.62
CA LYS A 44 15.14 9.05 -22.81
C LYS A 44 14.13 8.39 -21.87
N GLN A 45 13.44 7.34 -22.36
CA GLN A 45 12.45 6.59 -21.58
C GLN A 45 13.09 5.82 -20.43
N GLU A 46 14.25 5.20 -20.69
CA GLU A 46 15.01 4.46 -19.68
C GLU A 46 15.61 5.40 -18.63
N THR A 47 16.17 6.54 -19.04
CA THR A 47 16.64 7.59 -18.13
C THR A 47 15.50 8.13 -17.26
N MET A 48 14.33 8.42 -17.84
CA MET A 48 13.14 8.82 -17.07
C MET A 48 12.72 7.75 -16.06
N LEU A 49 12.71 6.48 -16.48
CA LEU A 49 12.34 5.37 -15.60
C LEU A 49 13.30 5.29 -14.41
N ASN A 50 14.62 5.33 -14.64
CA ASN A 50 15.63 5.28 -13.59
C ASN A 50 15.51 6.47 -12.62
N LEU A 51 15.29 7.68 -13.13
CA LEU A 51 15.06 8.87 -12.30
C LEU A 51 13.79 8.75 -11.45
N LEU A 52 12.72 8.19 -12.01
CA LEU A 52 11.47 7.94 -11.28
C LEU A 52 11.66 6.85 -10.21
N GLU A 53 12.38 5.77 -10.52
CA GLU A 53 12.68 4.71 -9.56
C GLU A 53 13.50 5.24 -8.37
N GLU A 54 14.52 6.06 -8.64
CA GLU A 54 15.32 6.72 -7.61
C GLU A 54 14.47 7.69 -6.78
N GLY A 55 13.66 8.54 -7.44
CA GLY A 55 12.75 9.46 -6.75
C GLY A 55 11.73 8.73 -5.86
N VAL A 56 11.23 7.57 -6.30
CA VAL A 56 10.37 6.69 -5.48
C VAL A 56 11.13 6.11 -4.29
N SER A 57 12.39 5.72 -4.48
CA SER A 57 13.24 5.22 -3.38
C SER A 57 13.43 6.29 -2.30
N ILE A 58 13.85 7.49 -2.69
CA ILE A 58 14.03 8.65 -1.79
C ILE A 58 12.71 8.97 -1.07
N ALA A 59 11.60 9.02 -1.80
CA ALA A 59 10.29 9.28 -1.20
C ALA A 59 9.90 8.20 -0.17
N LYS A 60 10.16 6.92 -0.46
CA LYS A 60 9.90 5.82 0.50
C LYS A 60 10.75 5.96 1.76
N GLU A 61 12.02 6.34 1.63
CA GLU A 61 12.91 6.54 2.78
C GLU A 61 12.46 7.70 3.66
N GLU A 62 12.07 8.83 3.09
CA GLU A 62 11.54 9.96 3.85
C GLU A 62 10.21 9.61 4.55
N LEU A 63 9.33 8.86 3.88
CA LEU A 63 8.09 8.38 4.49
C LEU A 63 8.35 7.42 5.66
N LYS A 64 9.36 6.54 5.57
CA LYS A 64 9.75 5.67 6.71
C LYS A 64 10.18 6.47 7.93
N LYS A 65 10.84 7.61 7.76
CA LYS A 65 11.23 8.48 8.89
C LYS A 65 10.02 9.09 9.60
N LEU A 66 8.89 9.26 8.92
CA LEU A 66 7.65 9.71 9.56
C LEU A 66 7.00 8.60 10.38
N ASP A 67 7.22 7.33 10.02
CA ASP A 67 6.66 6.19 10.74
C ASP A 67 7.33 5.96 12.11
N THR A 68 8.61 6.31 12.27
CA THR A 68 9.33 6.16 13.55
C THR A 68 8.94 7.21 14.60
N ILE A 69 8.31 8.32 14.19
CA ILE A 69 7.91 9.41 15.09
C ILE A 69 6.64 9.05 15.90
N ASP A 70 5.77 8.17 15.36
CA ASP A 70 4.53 7.72 16.01
C ASP A 70 4.75 6.55 17.02
N GLU A 71 5.98 6.02 17.17
CA GLU A 71 6.27 4.96 18.17
C GLU A 71 6.06 5.44 19.62
N LYS A 72 6.04 6.75 19.83
CA LYS A 72 5.45 7.35 21.04
C LYS A 72 4.08 7.89 20.66
N LEU A 73 3.01 7.18 21.02
CA LEU A 73 1.75 7.73 21.58
C LEU A 73 0.53 6.87 21.24
N GLU A 74 -0.22 6.59 22.31
CA GLU A 74 -1.66 6.28 22.38
C GLU A 74 -2.21 5.12 21.56
N HIS A 75 -2.97 4.27 22.25
CA HIS A 75 -3.78 3.25 21.61
C HIS A 75 -4.92 3.91 20.82
N TYR A 76 -4.94 3.70 19.51
CA TYR A 76 -6.02 4.15 18.64
C TYR A 76 -7.11 3.08 18.52
N ASN A 77 -8.38 3.49 18.62
CA ASN A 77 -9.54 2.62 18.41
C ASN A 77 -9.89 2.43 16.92
N TYR A 78 -9.21 3.14 16.01
CA TYR A 78 -9.44 3.10 14.58
C TYR A 78 -8.11 3.01 13.84
N HIS A 79 -8.01 2.08 12.89
CA HIS A 79 -6.81 1.79 12.12
C HIS A 79 -7.11 1.82 10.63
N LEU A 80 -6.23 2.43 9.85
CA LEU A 80 -6.21 2.34 8.39
C LEU A 80 -5.08 1.40 8.00
N LEU A 81 -5.41 0.22 7.47
CA LEU A 81 -4.46 -0.84 7.17
C LEU A 81 -4.34 -1.04 5.66
N ASN A 82 -3.12 -0.97 5.14
CA ASN A 82 -2.83 -1.23 3.74
C ASN A 82 -2.98 -2.72 3.41
N THR A 83 -3.66 -3.06 2.32
CA THR A 83 -3.87 -4.46 1.90
C THR A 83 -2.67 -5.08 1.20
N ASN A 84 -1.50 -4.44 1.21
CA ASN A 84 -0.29 -4.91 0.54
C ASN A 84 -0.35 -5.05 -0.99
N LYS A 85 -1.42 -4.57 -1.66
CA LYS A 85 -1.62 -4.74 -3.11
C LYS A 85 -0.47 -4.23 -3.96
N GLY A 86 0.18 -3.15 -3.51
CA GLY A 86 1.33 -2.56 -4.21
C GLY A 86 2.59 -3.43 -4.19
N ASN A 87 2.67 -4.42 -3.29
CA ASN A 87 3.79 -5.35 -3.20
C ASN A 87 3.42 -6.76 -3.68
N ASN A 88 2.25 -7.27 -3.30
CA ASN A 88 1.80 -8.60 -3.65
C ASN A 88 0.26 -8.64 -3.79
N TYR A 89 -0.20 -9.02 -4.98
CA TYR A 89 -1.63 -9.14 -5.29
C TYR A 89 -2.30 -10.31 -4.55
N SER A 90 -1.61 -11.44 -4.40
CA SER A 90 -2.15 -12.61 -3.69
C SER A 90 -2.41 -12.31 -2.22
N ASP A 91 -1.55 -11.51 -1.58
CA ASP A 91 -1.74 -11.06 -0.19
C ASP A 91 -2.98 -10.17 -0.07
N HIS A 92 -3.14 -9.22 -1.00
CA HIS A 92 -4.31 -8.36 -1.07
C HIS A 92 -5.60 -9.17 -1.21
N GLU A 93 -5.63 -10.11 -2.16
CA GLU A 93 -6.81 -10.97 -2.36
C GLU A 93 -7.10 -11.81 -1.12
N TRP A 94 -6.07 -12.34 -0.47
CA TRP A 94 -6.23 -13.12 0.77
C TRP A 94 -6.82 -12.26 1.89
N MET A 95 -6.28 -11.07 2.12
CA MET A 95 -6.80 -10.11 3.11
C MET A 95 -8.24 -9.71 2.79
N PHE A 96 -8.53 -9.39 1.53
CA PHE A 96 -9.82 -8.87 1.09
C PHE A 96 -10.92 -9.94 1.11
N THR A 97 -10.65 -11.13 0.58
CA THR A 97 -11.66 -12.20 0.47
C THR A 97 -11.95 -12.87 1.80
N LYS A 98 -10.96 -12.95 2.69
CA LYS A 98 -11.12 -13.54 4.03
C LYS A 98 -11.52 -12.53 5.10
N GLY A 99 -11.41 -11.23 4.83
CA GLY A 99 -11.64 -10.20 5.83
C GLY A 99 -10.57 -10.19 6.91
N TYR A 100 -9.30 -10.28 6.51
CA TYR A 100 -8.17 -10.32 7.43
C TYR A 100 -7.45 -8.98 7.50
N ALA A 101 -7.14 -8.57 8.72
CA ALA A 101 -6.12 -7.57 8.97
C ALA A 101 -4.78 -8.28 9.10
N ALA A 102 -3.92 -8.18 8.09
CA ALA A 102 -2.63 -8.86 8.03
C ALA A 102 -1.48 -7.92 7.66
N ALA A 103 -0.28 -8.29 8.08
CA ALA A 103 0.95 -7.67 7.61
C ALA A 103 2.08 -8.71 7.62
N PHE A 104 3.06 -8.46 6.75
CA PHE A 104 4.10 -9.41 6.38
C PHE A 104 5.49 -8.85 6.69
N TYR A 105 6.38 -9.73 7.14
CA TYR A 105 7.76 -9.48 7.53
C TYR A 105 7.96 -8.52 8.70
N ASP A 106 9.09 -8.68 9.39
CA ASP A 106 9.60 -7.71 10.35
C ASP A 106 10.03 -6.38 9.68
N PRO A 107 9.76 -5.22 10.30
CA PRO A 107 9.01 -5.01 11.55
C PRO A 107 7.50 -4.83 11.33
N TRP A 108 7.04 -4.85 10.07
CA TRP A 108 5.68 -4.45 9.72
C TRP A 108 4.59 -5.37 10.26
N LYS A 109 4.85 -6.67 10.39
CA LYS A 109 3.91 -7.65 10.95
C LYS A 109 3.40 -7.26 12.34
N PHE A 110 4.26 -6.64 13.17
CA PHE A 110 3.90 -6.20 14.52
C PHE A 110 2.88 -5.06 14.58
N ASN A 111 2.57 -4.42 13.44
CA ASN A 111 1.45 -3.49 13.37
C ASN A 111 0.13 -4.15 13.78
N ILE A 112 -0.06 -5.42 13.40
CA ILE A 112 -1.29 -6.17 13.65
C ILE A 112 -1.51 -6.45 15.13
N ASP A 113 -0.44 -6.59 15.91
CA ASP A 113 -0.50 -6.84 17.35
C ASP A 113 -1.04 -5.64 18.13
N ARG A 114 -1.04 -4.46 17.52
CA ARG A 114 -1.56 -3.22 18.11
C ARG A 114 -3.09 -3.13 18.02
N ILE A 115 -3.72 -3.94 17.17
CA ILE A 115 -5.18 -3.98 17.01
C ILE A 115 -5.77 -4.73 18.20
N LYS A 116 -6.55 -4.04 19.03
CA LYS A 116 -7.24 -4.63 20.17
C LYS A 116 -8.67 -5.03 19.82
N LYS A 117 -9.27 -5.84 20.70
CA LYS A 117 -10.66 -6.23 20.59
C LYS A 117 -11.56 -5.00 20.59
N GLY A 118 -12.38 -4.86 19.56
CA GLY A 118 -13.33 -3.74 19.42
C GLY A 118 -12.82 -2.57 18.58
N ASP A 119 -11.52 -2.56 18.24
CA ASP A 119 -10.98 -1.55 17.33
C ASP A 119 -11.59 -1.72 15.94
N ARG A 120 -11.78 -0.61 15.22
CA ARG A 120 -12.24 -0.63 13.83
C ARG A 120 -11.05 -0.59 12.90
N VAL A 121 -11.04 -1.46 11.91
CA VAL A 121 -10.00 -1.53 10.88
C VAL A 121 -10.63 -1.21 9.53
N PHE A 122 -10.05 -0.23 8.83
CA PHE A 122 -10.37 0.11 7.44
C PHE A 122 -9.29 -0.48 6.54
N LEU A 123 -9.66 -1.37 5.62
CA LEU A 123 -8.76 -1.94 4.62
C LEU A 123 -8.60 -0.96 3.47
N TYR A 124 -7.37 -0.50 3.25
CA TYR A 124 -6.99 0.49 2.25
C TYR A 124 -6.20 -0.15 1.12
N GLU A 125 -6.68 0.04 -0.10
CA GLU A 125 -6.02 -0.37 -1.33
C GLU A 125 -5.30 0.82 -1.97
N ASN A 126 -4.00 0.62 -2.29
CA ASN A 126 -3.18 1.63 -2.93
C ASN A 126 -3.78 2.11 -4.26
N GLY A 127 -3.93 3.43 -4.40
CA GLY A 127 -4.49 4.05 -5.61
C GLY A 127 -6.01 4.03 -5.70
N ILE A 128 -6.70 3.24 -4.86
CA ILE A 128 -8.17 3.11 -4.88
C ILE A 128 -8.81 3.80 -3.67
N GLY A 129 -8.41 3.46 -2.45
CA GLY A 129 -9.07 3.98 -1.24
C GLY A 129 -9.41 2.90 -0.20
N ILE A 130 -10.28 3.24 0.75
CA ILE A 130 -10.86 2.24 1.66
C ILE A 130 -11.86 1.40 0.88
N ILE A 131 -11.66 0.08 0.88
CA ILE A 131 -12.49 -0.89 0.14
C ILE A 131 -13.33 -1.77 1.07
N ALA A 132 -12.93 -1.91 2.33
CA ALA A 132 -13.65 -2.71 3.32
C ALA A 132 -13.37 -2.22 4.74
N MET A 133 -14.20 -2.66 5.69
CA MET A 133 -13.99 -2.42 7.11
C MET A 133 -14.40 -3.61 7.97
N GLY A 134 -13.91 -3.68 9.19
CA GLY A 134 -14.34 -4.65 10.19
C GLY A 134 -13.84 -4.31 11.59
N ILE A 135 -14.05 -5.23 12.53
CA ILE A 135 -13.65 -5.10 13.94
C ILE A 135 -12.50 -6.03 14.25
N GLY A 136 -11.43 -5.50 14.85
CA GLY A 136 -10.34 -6.27 15.40
C GLY A 136 -10.81 -7.21 16.52
N THR A 137 -10.34 -8.46 16.49
CA THR A 137 -10.61 -9.44 17.55
C THR A 137 -9.69 -9.28 18.75
N GLY A 138 -8.55 -8.60 18.58
CA GLY A 138 -7.48 -8.53 19.56
C GLY A 138 -6.65 -9.81 19.67
N LYS A 139 -6.83 -10.76 18.74
CA LYS A 139 -6.17 -12.06 18.73
C LYS A 139 -5.31 -12.22 17.48
N THR A 140 -4.02 -11.90 17.57
CA THR A 140 -3.08 -12.16 16.48
C THR A 140 -2.80 -13.65 16.34
N ILE A 141 -2.85 -14.12 15.09
CA ILE A 141 -2.34 -15.42 14.65
C ILE A 141 -1.05 -15.18 13.85
N SER A 142 0.02 -15.90 14.21
CA SER A 142 1.28 -15.93 13.45
C SER A 142 1.34 -17.17 12.57
N ILE A 143 1.74 -17.00 11.31
CA ILE A 143 1.98 -18.10 10.36
C ILE A 143 3.27 -17.89 9.58
N ASP A 144 3.80 -18.99 9.06
CA ASP A 144 4.90 -18.97 8.12
C ASP A 144 4.46 -18.33 6.80
N TYR A 145 5.36 -17.55 6.19
CA TYR A 145 5.11 -16.84 4.95
C TYR A 145 6.32 -16.94 4.01
N GLU A 146 6.10 -17.39 2.78
CA GLU A 146 7.13 -17.61 1.75
C GLU A 146 8.37 -18.39 2.25
N GLY A 147 8.12 -19.47 2.99
CA GLY A 147 9.17 -20.36 3.52
C GLY A 147 9.95 -19.78 4.71
N LYS A 148 9.56 -18.61 5.23
CA LYS A 148 10.12 -18.04 6.45
C LYS A 148 9.13 -18.16 7.59
N LYS A 149 9.65 -18.48 8.78
CA LYS A 149 8.85 -18.78 9.95
C LYS A 149 8.25 -17.52 10.57
N ASP A 150 6.99 -17.58 10.97
CA ASP A 150 6.31 -16.50 11.71
C ASP A 150 6.38 -15.11 11.03
N GLU A 151 6.45 -15.07 9.69
CA GLU A 151 6.59 -13.82 8.94
C GLU A 151 5.25 -13.21 8.50
N CYS A 152 4.12 -13.76 8.90
CA CYS A 152 2.81 -13.15 8.72
C CYS A 152 2.04 -13.13 10.05
N HIS A 153 1.68 -11.94 10.50
CA HIS A 153 0.72 -11.75 11.59
C HIS A 153 -0.62 -11.34 10.99
N TYR A 154 -1.71 -11.96 11.43
CA TYR A 154 -3.05 -11.55 11.02
C TYR A 154 -4.10 -11.67 12.14
N GLN A 155 -5.18 -10.91 11.99
CA GLN A 155 -6.43 -11.06 12.74
C GLN A 155 -7.59 -11.21 11.78
N GLU A 156 -8.50 -12.14 12.07
CA GLU A 156 -9.83 -12.15 11.44
C GLU A 156 -10.63 -10.93 11.91
N LEU A 157 -11.29 -10.24 10.98
CA LEU A 157 -12.14 -9.10 11.29
C LEU A 157 -13.59 -9.53 11.50
N GLN A 158 -14.17 -9.15 12.65
CA GLN A 158 -15.59 -9.34 12.91
C GLN A 158 -16.42 -8.27 12.20
N GLU A 159 -17.69 -8.58 11.90
CA GLU A 159 -18.58 -7.66 11.17
C GLU A 159 -17.94 -7.10 9.89
N TYR A 160 -17.19 -7.95 9.17
CA TYR A 160 -16.50 -7.55 7.95
C TYR A 160 -17.51 -7.12 6.88
N LYS A 161 -17.31 -5.91 6.35
CA LYS A 161 -18.16 -5.30 5.31
C LYS A 161 -17.31 -4.76 4.18
N VAL A 162 -17.63 -5.16 2.96
CA VAL A 162 -17.04 -4.62 1.73
C VAL A 162 -17.87 -3.44 1.26
N LEU A 163 -17.22 -2.33 0.94
CA LEU A 163 -17.90 -1.13 0.44
C LEU A 163 -18.31 -1.34 -1.03
N SER A 164 -19.52 -0.92 -1.39
CA SER A 164 -19.99 -0.94 -2.78
C SER A 164 -19.18 0.00 -3.67
N LYS A 165 -18.69 1.10 -3.08
CA LYS A 165 -17.81 2.08 -3.71
C LYS A 165 -16.67 2.40 -2.76
N ALA A 166 -15.44 2.32 -3.26
CA ALA A 166 -14.28 2.66 -2.47
C ALA A 166 -14.29 4.15 -2.07
N MET A 167 -13.87 4.45 -0.84
CA MET A 167 -13.67 5.83 -0.37
C MET A 167 -12.22 6.28 -0.70
N PRO A 168 -12.01 7.16 -1.69
CA PRO A 168 -10.67 7.52 -2.16
C PRO A 168 -9.89 8.34 -1.12
N SER A 169 -8.56 8.35 -1.25
CA SER A 169 -7.66 9.06 -0.33
C SER A 169 -7.97 10.56 -0.19
N SER A 170 -8.46 11.20 -1.24
CA SER A 170 -8.92 12.59 -1.23
C SER A 170 -10.13 12.80 -0.31
N GLU A 171 -11.09 11.88 -0.34
CA GLU A 171 -12.27 11.91 0.52
C GLU A 171 -11.91 11.59 1.97
N ILE A 172 -11.02 10.62 2.20
CA ILE A 172 -10.51 10.30 3.55
C ILE A 172 -9.87 11.54 4.19
N LYS A 173 -8.98 12.23 3.46
CA LYS A 173 -8.33 13.47 3.94
C LYS A 173 -9.36 14.56 4.25
N LYS A 174 -10.35 14.73 3.38
CA LYS A 174 -11.43 15.72 3.56
C LYS A 174 -12.26 15.42 4.82
N THR A 175 -12.65 14.16 5.00
CA THR A 175 -13.47 13.72 6.14
C THR A 175 -12.73 13.84 7.47
N LEU A 176 -11.42 13.53 7.49
CA LEU A 176 -10.61 13.65 8.70
C LEU A 176 -10.05 15.07 8.95
N ASN A 177 -10.17 15.97 7.97
CA ASN A 177 -9.56 17.29 7.95
C ASN A 177 -8.07 17.30 8.35
N ARG A 178 -7.32 16.29 7.89
CA ARG A 178 -5.87 16.15 8.16
C ARG A 178 -5.17 15.40 7.04
N ASN A 179 -3.84 15.53 7.03
CA ASN A 179 -3.01 14.64 6.27
C ASN A 179 -2.95 13.26 6.94
N VAL A 180 -3.07 12.23 6.10
CA VAL A 180 -2.91 10.82 6.45
C VAL A 180 -1.84 10.25 5.53
N VAL A 181 -0.89 9.52 6.11
CA VAL A 181 0.11 8.77 5.35
C VAL A 181 -0.53 7.44 4.94
N PHE A 182 -0.73 7.25 3.64
CA PHE A 182 -1.39 6.07 3.05
C PHE A 182 -0.42 4.96 2.62
N LEU A 183 0.86 5.30 2.48
CA LEU A 183 1.90 4.41 1.95
C LEU A 183 2.62 3.60 3.04
N ARG A 184 2.11 3.64 4.29
CA ARG A 184 2.59 2.81 5.39
C ARG A 184 1.70 1.58 5.57
N THR A 185 2.21 0.57 6.27
CA THR A 185 1.46 -0.66 6.56
C THR A 185 0.18 -0.35 7.31
N MET A 186 0.25 0.36 8.44
CA MET A 186 -0.92 0.71 9.23
C MET A 186 -0.80 2.08 9.88
N SER A 187 -1.90 2.83 9.86
CA SER A 187 -2.04 4.15 10.48
C SER A 187 -3.10 4.16 11.55
N GLY A 188 -2.77 4.64 12.75
CA GLY A 188 -3.78 5.05 13.73
C GLY A 188 -4.59 6.24 13.23
N VAL A 189 -5.90 6.24 13.47
CA VAL A 189 -6.83 7.28 13.02
C VAL A 189 -7.60 7.85 14.24
N PRO A 190 -7.06 8.85 14.97
CA PRO A 190 -7.69 9.33 16.21
C PRO A 190 -9.16 9.78 16.06
N ASN A 191 -9.51 10.43 14.94
CA ASN A 191 -10.89 10.83 14.63
C ASN A 191 -11.59 9.85 13.67
N GLY A 192 -11.23 8.57 13.70
CA GLY A 192 -11.71 7.54 12.77
C GLY A 192 -13.22 7.28 12.83
N LYS A 193 -13.90 7.71 13.90
CA LYS A 193 -15.36 7.71 13.99
C LYS A 193 -16.02 8.47 12.83
N LEU A 194 -15.41 9.57 12.36
CA LEU A 194 -15.94 10.34 11.23
C LEU A 194 -15.97 9.50 9.94
N LEU A 195 -14.91 8.71 9.69
CA LEU A 195 -14.88 7.78 8.55
C LEU A 195 -15.92 6.69 8.73
N TYR A 196 -15.99 6.10 9.91
CA TYR A 196 -16.95 5.03 10.22
C TYR A 196 -18.40 5.47 10.00
N ASP A 197 -18.77 6.67 10.48
CA ASP A 197 -20.12 7.22 10.34
C ASP A 197 -20.47 7.52 8.87
N VAL A 198 -19.50 7.95 8.05
CA VAL A 198 -19.72 8.15 6.61
C VAL A 198 -19.89 6.82 5.90
N ILE A 199 -18.98 5.86 6.15
CA ILE A 199 -19.02 4.54 5.51
C ILE A 199 -20.28 3.76 5.92
N LEU A 200 -20.73 3.85 7.17
CA LEU A 200 -21.94 3.18 7.63
C LEU A 200 -23.20 3.64 6.91
N LYS A 201 -23.27 4.91 6.49
CA LYS A 201 -24.42 5.42 5.73
C LYS A 201 -24.59 4.73 4.38
N ASP A 202 -23.51 4.20 3.80
CA ASP A 202 -23.58 3.44 2.55
C ASP A 202 -24.19 2.04 2.74
N PHE A 203 -24.38 1.59 3.98
CA PHE A 203 -24.95 0.29 4.35
C PHE A 203 -26.34 0.37 5.00
N MET A 204 -26.91 1.57 5.14
CA MET A 204 -28.27 1.81 5.66
C MET A 204 -29.22 2.16 4.53
#